data_AF-A0A7G9GKH1-F1
#
_entry.id   AF-A0A7G9GKH1-F1
#
_cell.length_a   1.000
_cell.length_b   1.000
_cell.length_c   1.000
_cell.angle_alpha   90.00
_cell.angle_beta   90.00
_cell.angle_gamma   90.00
#
_symmetry.space_group_name_H-M   'P 1'
#
loop_
_entity.id
_entity.type
_entity.pdbx_description
1 polymer ?
#
loop_
_entity_poly.entity_id
_entity_poly.type
_entity_poly.pdbx_seq_one_letter_code
_entity_poly.pdbx_strand_id
1 'polypeptide(L)'
;MKKKYIGIVILALILLGFILFFSSHKPSDIHLLDDNSIDISDSLKQTLQTDLKKKSESLQPIIQKDAMNGTRKNISTPALSKAGVKAIYEKLLDENSCVNDEQGYYDLQGRDHFLSFWKDYQAKKDTKLTHYTISSTGGIRRDDFIYQDNVLYLISISLYYDNGKAIISDTNGWKIEKADYDTYGYFSYKNSIKI
;
A
#
# COMPACT_ATOMS: atom_id res chain seq x y z
N MET A 1 -4.94 -16.11 -41.92
CA MET A 1 -3.73 -15.39 -41.45
C MET A 1 -3.97 -14.33 -40.37
N LYS A 2 -5.12 -13.63 -40.31
CA LYS A 2 -5.31 -12.47 -39.40
C LYS A 2 -5.39 -12.76 -37.89
N LYS A 3 -5.87 -13.93 -37.45
CA LYS A 3 -6.08 -14.24 -36.01
C LYS A 3 -4.78 -14.45 -35.21
N LYS A 4 -3.71 -14.95 -35.83
CA LYS A 4 -2.41 -15.18 -35.16
C LYS A 4 -1.69 -13.88 -34.81
N TYR A 5 -1.83 -12.85 -35.65
CA TYR A 5 -1.21 -11.54 -35.40
C TYR A 5 -1.90 -10.78 -34.26
N ILE A 6 -3.21 -10.94 -34.07
CA ILE A 6 -3.95 -10.32 -32.96
C ILE A 6 -3.45 -10.86 -31.61
N GLY A 7 -3.23 -12.17 -31.49
CA GLY A 7 -2.68 -12.78 -30.28
C GLY A 7 -1.27 -12.29 -29.96
N ILE A 8 -0.41 -12.12 -30.98
CA ILE A 8 0.95 -11.60 -30.82
C ILE A 8 0.93 -10.13 -30.40
N VAL A 9 0.03 -9.31 -30.96
CA VAL A 9 -0.10 -7.89 -30.61
C VAL A 9 -0.59 -7.73 -29.16
N ILE A 10 -1.57 -8.53 -28.72
CA ILE A 10 -2.05 -8.52 -27.33
C ILE A 10 -0.94 -8.94 -26.37
N LEU A 11 -0.21 -10.02 -26.68
CA LEU A 11 0.91 -10.47 -25.85
C LEU A 11 2.02 -9.41 -25.78
N ALA A 12 2.33 -8.75 -26.90
CA ALA A 12 3.30 -7.67 -26.95
C ALA A 12 2.86 -6.45 -26.14
N LEU A 13 1.57 -6.09 -26.16
CA LEU A 13 1.01 -4.99 -25.34
C LEU A 13 0.99 -5.34 -23.85
N ILE A 14 0.70 -6.59 -23.48
CA ILE A 14 0.81 -7.07 -22.10
C ILE A 14 2.27 -7.01 -21.65
N LEU A 15 3.21 -7.50 -22.47
CA LEU A 15 4.64 -7.41 -22.18
C LEU A 15 5.11 -5.96 -22.08
N LEU A 16 4.65 -5.06 -22.96
CA LEU A 16 4.98 -3.64 -22.91
C LEU A 16 4.41 -2.99 -21.65
N GLY A 17 3.16 -3.32 -21.29
CA GLY A 17 2.54 -2.87 -20.05
C GLY A 17 3.31 -3.36 -18.83
N PHE A 18 3.77 -4.61 -18.84
CA PHE A 18 4.65 -5.18 -17.82
C PHE A 18 5.97 -4.41 -17.76
N ILE A 19 6.67 -4.26 -18.89
CA ILE A 19 7.97 -3.55 -18.97
C ILE A 19 7.82 -2.09 -18.52
N LEU A 20 6.76 -1.39 -18.90
CA LEU A 20 6.50 -0.01 -18.47
C LEU A 20 6.12 0.07 -16.99
N PHE A 21 5.39 -0.90 -16.46
CA PHE A 21 5.09 -1.00 -15.04
C PHE A 21 6.35 -1.22 -14.20
N PHE A 22 7.29 -2.04 -14.68
CA PHE A 22 8.60 -2.25 -14.04
C PHE A 22 9.61 -1.12 -14.31
N SER A 23 9.53 -0.44 -15.45
CA SER A 23 10.42 0.68 -15.80
C SER A 23 9.99 2.02 -15.20
N SER A 24 8.77 2.10 -14.65
CA SER A 24 8.24 3.33 -14.04
C SER A 24 8.89 3.69 -12.70
N HIS A 25 9.70 2.80 -12.13
CA HIS A 25 10.47 3.07 -10.93
C HIS A 25 11.93 2.80 -11.27
N LYS A 26 12.59 3.81 -11.85
CA LYS A 26 14.05 3.76 -12.03
C LYS A 26 14.71 3.74 -10.65
N PRO A 27 15.94 3.21 -10.53
CA PRO A 27 16.76 3.32 -9.32
C PRO A 27 17.03 4.76 -8.85
N SER A 28 16.62 5.78 -9.63
CA SER A 28 16.89 7.21 -9.39
C SER A 28 15.89 7.92 -8.49
N ASP A 29 14.79 7.27 -8.07
CA ASP A 29 13.73 7.95 -7.32
C ASP A 29 13.81 7.75 -5.79
N ILE A 30 14.75 6.92 -5.33
CA ILE A 30 14.96 6.61 -3.92
C ILE A 30 16.45 6.76 -3.60
N HIS A 31 16.78 7.67 -2.70
CA HIS A 31 18.14 7.92 -2.22
C HIS A 31 18.26 7.59 -0.73
N LEU A 32 19.23 6.77 -0.36
CA LEU A 32 19.50 6.43 1.03
C LEU A 32 20.19 7.59 1.75
N LEU A 33 19.67 7.94 2.92
CA LEU A 33 20.27 8.92 3.84
C LEU A 33 21.03 8.20 4.96
N ASP A 34 21.88 8.94 5.67
CA ASP A 34 22.80 8.41 6.69
C ASP A 34 22.09 7.80 7.91
N ASP A 35 20.84 8.16 8.16
CA ASP A 35 20.00 7.68 9.26
C ASP A 35 19.07 6.51 8.86
N ASN A 36 19.31 5.90 7.68
CA ASN A 36 18.47 4.88 7.05
C ASN A 36 17.05 5.37 6.67
N SER A 37 16.76 6.67 6.75
CA SER A 37 15.64 7.22 5.98
C SER A 37 15.97 7.21 4.49
N ILE A 38 14.94 7.32 3.66
CA ILE A 38 15.11 7.55 2.24
C ILE A 38 14.56 8.91 1.85
N ASP A 39 15.33 9.61 1.02
CA ASP A 39 14.82 10.72 0.24
C ASP A 39 14.16 10.16 -1.02
N ILE A 40 12.92 10.58 -1.27
CA ILE A 40 12.15 10.17 -2.43
C ILE A 40 11.98 11.36 -3.35
N SER A 41 12.08 11.14 -4.67
CA SER A 41 11.94 12.24 -5.62
C SER A 41 10.59 12.95 -5.46
N ASP A 42 10.57 14.28 -5.66
CA ASP A 42 9.33 15.07 -5.59
C ASP A 42 8.26 14.54 -6.56
N SER A 43 8.70 14.03 -7.72
CA SER A 43 7.83 13.40 -8.72
C SER A 43 7.16 12.14 -8.18
N LEU A 44 7.93 11.25 -7.54
CA LEU A 44 7.39 10.05 -6.92
C LEU A 44 6.43 10.40 -5.78
N LYS A 45 6.84 11.32 -4.90
CA LYS A 45 5.99 11.82 -3.81
C LYS A 45 4.66 12.37 -4.32
N GLN A 46 4.68 13.23 -5.33
CA GLN A 46 3.48 13.81 -5.91
C GLN A 46 2.57 12.75 -6.55
N THR A 47 3.16 11.76 -7.23
CA THR A 47 2.43 10.64 -7.84
C THR A 47 1.69 9.84 -6.77
N LEU A 48 2.41 9.41 -5.72
CA LEU A 48 1.83 8.60 -4.66
C LEU A 48 0.73 9.35 -3.88
N GLN A 49 0.93 10.64 -3.60
CA GLN A 49 -0.07 11.48 -2.95
C GLN A 49 -1.32 11.68 -3.83
N THR A 50 -1.15 11.86 -5.14
CA THR A 50 -2.25 12.01 -6.09
C THR A 50 -3.07 10.72 -6.17
N ASP A 51 -2.39 9.57 -6.29
CA ASP A 51 -3.05 8.26 -6.32
C ASP A 51 -3.84 7.99 -5.03
N LEU A 52 -3.24 8.27 -3.86
CA LEU A 52 -3.91 8.08 -2.58
C LEU A 52 -5.12 9.01 -2.43
N LYS A 53 -5.02 10.28 -2.86
CA LYS A 53 -6.16 11.20 -2.88
C LYS A 53 -7.28 10.69 -3.77
N LYS A 54 -6.97 10.26 -5.00
CA LYS A 54 -7.95 9.70 -5.93
C LYS A 54 -8.63 8.44 -5.36
N LYS A 55 -7.87 7.54 -4.72
CA LYS A 55 -8.47 6.39 -4.01
C LYS A 55 -9.39 6.90 -2.89
N SER A 56 -8.97 7.89 -2.10
CA SER A 56 -9.77 8.45 -1.00
C SER A 56 -11.09 9.08 -1.44
N GLU A 57 -11.14 9.70 -2.61
CA GLU A 57 -12.38 10.28 -3.18
C GLU A 57 -13.42 9.19 -3.45
N SER A 58 -12.99 8.01 -3.91
CA SER A 58 -13.88 6.88 -4.14
C SER A 58 -14.46 6.25 -2.87
N LEU A 59 -13.84 6.53 -1.72
CA LEU A 59 -14.21 5.97 -0.43
C LEU A 59 -15.08 6.90 0.41
N GLN A 60 -15.02 8.21 0.17
CA GLN A 60 -15.87 9.18 0.88
C GLN A 60 -17.36 8.80 0.89
N PRO A 61 -17.98 8.36 -0.23
CA PRO A 61 -19.39 7.97 -0.23
C PRO A 61 -19.69 6.75 0.64
N ILE A 62 -18.70 5.86 0.84
CA ILE A 62 -18.82 4.68 1.70
C ILE A 62 -18.79 5.14 3.16
N ILE A 63 -17.82 5.98 3.50
CA ILE A 63 -17.62 6.51 4.85
C ILE A 63 -18.82 7.36 5.28
N GLN A 64 -19.34 8.23 4.41
CA GLN A 64 -20.49 9.09 4.71
C GLN A 64 -21.80 8.32 4.92
N LYS A 65 -21.95 7.14 4.31
CA LYS A 65 -23.13 6.29 4.45
C LYS A 65 -23.00 5.28 5.59
N ASP A 66 -21.81 5.08 6.12
CA ASP A 66 -21.59 4.12 7.19
C ASP A 66 -22.28 4.59 8.48
N ALA A 67 -22.89 3.65 9.21
CA ALA A 67 -23.59 3.95 10.45
C ALA A 67 -22.65 4.34 11.61
N MET A 68 -21.33 4.18 11.43
CA MET A 68 -20.29 4.46 12.42
C MET A 68 -20.54 3.78 13.78
N ASN A 69 -21.16 2.60 13.74
CA ASN A 69 -21.55 1.80 14.90
C ASN A 69 -20.51 0.74 15.29
N GLY A 70 -19.31 0.83 14.74
CA GLY A 70 -18.18 -0.01 15.13
C GLY A 70 -17.63 0.36 16.50
N THR A 71 -16.64 -0.40 16.97
CA THR A 71 -15.99 -0.16 18.26
C THR A 71 -14.49 -0.04 18.07
N ARG A 72 -13.88 1.07 18.51
CA ARG A 72 -12.42 1.15 18.70
C ARG A 72 -12.06 0.39 19.97
N LYS A 73 -10.95 -0.35 19.94
CA LYS A 73 -10.39 -0.96 21.15
C LYS A 73 -10.12 0.17 22.17
N ASN A 74 -10.82 0.14 23.31
CA ASN A 74 -10.64 1.03 24.46
C ASN A 74 -11.09 2.51 24.34
N ILE A 75 -11.91 2.91 23.34
CA ILE A 75 -12.43 4.29 23.24
C ILE A 75 -13.88 4.29 22.70
N SER A 76 -14.76 5.09 23.31
CA SER A 76 -16.16 5.31 22.91
C SER A 76 -16.34 6.30 21.75
N THR A 77 -15.37 6.39 20.84
CA THR A 77 -15.48 7.20 19.62
C THR A 77 -16.18 6.38 18.53
N PRO A 78 -17.15 6.96 17.79
CA PRO A 78 -17.74 6.31 16.62
C PRO A 78 -16.66 5.82 15.67
N ALA A 79 -16.83 4.60 15.18
CA ALA A 79 -15.87 3.93 14.32
C ALA A 79 -16.60 3.25 13.18
N LEU A 80 -15.91 3.08 12.04
CA LEU A 80 -16.47 2.37 10.91
C LEU A 80 -17.05 1.02 11.35
N SER A 81 -18.26 0.73 10.88
CA SER A 81 -18.89 -0.57 11.04
C SER A 81 -18.08 -1.65 10.33
N LYS A 82 -18.28 -2.91 10.73
CA LYS A 82 -17.69 -4.05 10.02
C LYS A 82 -18.05 -4.07 8.53
N ALA A 83 -19.27 -3.64 8.19
CA ALA A 83 -19.73 -3.55 6.80
C ALA A 83 -19.05 -2.40 6.03
N GLY A 84 -18.88 -1.24 6.67
CA GLY A 84 -18.15 -0.10 6.08
C GLY A 84 -16.70 -0.45 5.78
N VAL A 85 -16.01 -1.10 6.73
CA VAL A 85 -14.65 -1.62 6.52
C VAL A 85 -14.61 -2.59 5.34
N LYS A 86 -15.58 -3.53 5.24
CA LYS A 86 -15.67 -4.45 4.10
C LYS A 86 -15.80 -3.74 2.75
N ALA A 87 -16.65 -2.72 2.68
CA ALA A 87 -16.85 -1.98 1.44
C ALA A 87 -15.58 -1.19 1.03
N ILE A 88 -14.81 -0.69 2.00
CA ILE A 88 -13.51 -0.06 1.74
C ILE A 88 -12.49 -1.09 1.26
N TYR A 89 -12.43 -2.28 1.84
CA TYR A 89 -11.55 -3.36 1.36
C TYR A 89 -11.75 -3.66 -0.12
N GLU A 90 -13.00 -3.85 -0.54
CA GLU A 90 -13.37 -4.16 -1.93
C GLU A 90 -12.96 -3.06 -2.92
N LYS A 91 -12.69 -1.84 -2.44
CA LYS A 91 -12.20 -0.72 -3.25
C LYS A 91 -10.68 -0.57 -3.24
N LEU A 92 -10.03 -0.93 -2.14
CA LEU A 92 -8.59 -0.78 -1.99
C LEU A 92 -7.82 -1.94 -2.61
N LEU A 93 -8.37 -3.15 -2.53
CA LEU A 93 -7.72 -4.37 -2.98
C LEU A 93 -7.60 -4.40 -4.51
N ASP A 94 -6.38 -4.60 -4.98
CA ASP A 94 -5.99 -4.82 -6.37
C ASP A 94 -4.96 -5.97 -6.46
N GLU A 95 -4.45 -6.25 -7.66
CA GLU A 95 -3.59 -7.41 -7.94
C GLU A 95 -2.25 -7.42 -7.19
N ASN A 96 -1.81 -6.28 -6.65
CA ASN A 96 -0.52 -6.13 -5.96
C ASN A 96 -0.66 -5.53 -4.57
N SER A 97 -1.86 -5.59 -3.99
CA SER A 97 -2.09 -5.05 -2.66
C SER A 97 -2.66 -6.04 -1.67
N CYS A 98 -2.33 -5.78 -0.41
CA CYS A 98 -3.00 -6.36 0.73
C CYS A 98 -3.54 -5.25 1.62
N VAL A 99 -4.56 -5.56 2.42
CA VAL A 99 -5.25 -4.55 3.21
C VAL A 99 -5.58 -5.13 4.59
N ASN A 100 -5.36 -4.34 5.63
CA ASN A 100 -5.81 -4.63 6.99
C ASN A 100 -6.61 -3.45 7.59
N ASP A 101 -7.21 -3.66 8.77
CA ASP A 101 -7.99 -2.65 9.48
C ASP A 101 -7.54 -2.53 10.95
N GLU A 102 -7.63 -1.32 11.51
CA GLU A 102 -7.25 -1.06 12.92
C GLU A 102 -8.16 -1.76 13.92
N GLN A 103 -9.42 -2.05 13.54
CA GLN A 103 -10.39 -2.68 14.43
C GLN A 103 -10.18 -4.20 14.53
N GLY A 104 -9.44 -4.81 13.61
CA GLY A 104 -9.21 -6.25 13.53
C GLY A 104 -10.48 -7.03 13.18
N TYR A 105 -11.38 -6.45 12.39
CA TYR A 105 -12.60 -7.13 11.97
C TYR A 105 -12.35 -8.27 10.99
N TYR A 106 -11.27 -8.16 10.22
CA TYR A 106 -10.87 -9.10 9.19
C TYR A 106 -9.38 -9.43 9.31
N ASP A 107 -9.03 -10.67 8.97
CA ASP A 107 -7.64 -11.03 8.69
C ASP A 107 -7.13 -10.26 7.47
N LEU A 108 -5.80 -10.28 7.24
CA LEU A 108 -5.16 -9.63 6.10
C LEU A 108 -5.83 -10.04 4.77
N GLN A 109 -6.52 -9.10 4.14
CA GLN A 109 -7.11 -9.27 2.81
C GLN A 109 -6.02 -9.15 1.75
N GLY A 110 -6.08 -9.94 0.67
CA GLY A 110 -4.98 -10.01 -0.30
C GLY A 110 -3.76 -10.76 0.21
N ARG A 111 -3.94 -11.69 1.15
CA ARG A 111 -2.85 -12.49 1.75
C ARG A 111 -1.97 -13.17 0.71
N ASP A 112 -2.54 -13.68 -0.38
CA ASP A 112 -1.76 -14.36 -1.43
C ASP A 112 -0.79 -13.40 -2.13
N HIS A 113 -1.16 -12.13 -2.32
CA HIS A 113 -0.26 -11.11 -2.87
C HIS A 113 0.91 -10.85 -1.92
N PHE A 114 0.62 -10.74 -0.62
CA PHE A 114 1.66 -10.63 0.42
C PHE A 114 2.59 -11.85 0.42
N LEU A 115 2.05 -13.07 0.36
CA LEU A 115 2.85 -14.30 0.34
C LEU A 115 3.71 -14.39 -0.93
N SER A 116 3.20 -13.93 -2.07
CA SER A 116 3.97 -13.86 -3.31
C SER A 116 5.13 -12.88 -3.18
N PHE A 117 4.87 -11.66 -2.72
CA PHE A 117 5.92 -10.68 -2.41
C PHE A 117 6.97 -11.26 -1.47
N TRP A 118 6.52 -11.90 -0.38
CA TRP A 118 7.42 -12.46 0.62
C TRP A 118 8.33 -13.55 0.04
N LYS A 119 7.76 -14.44 -0.77
CA LYS A 119 8.52 -15.49 -1.45
C LYS A 119 9.57 -14.91 -2.39
N ASP A 120 9.24 -13.86 -3.15
CA ASP A 120 10.17 -13.22 -4.06
C ASP A 120 11.27 -12.45 -3.31
N TYR A 121 10.92 -11.76 -2.22
CA TYR A 121 11.88 -11.14 -1.30
C TYR A 121 12.89 -12.16 -0.75
N GLN A 122 12.42 -13.31 -0.24
CA GLN A 122 13.30 -14.38 0.25
C GLN A 122 14.18 -14.98 -0.86
N ALA A 123 13.67 -15.03 -2.09
CA ALA A 123 14.41 -15.48 -3.27
C ALA A 123 15.36 -14.40 -3.83
N LYS A 124 15.47 -13.23 -3.18
CA LYS A 124 16.24 -12.07 -3.62
C LYS A 124 15.88 -11.60 -5.04
N LYS A 125 14.59 -11.63 -5.36
CA LYS A 125 14.07 -11.12 -6.63
C LYS A 125 13.42 -9.76 -6.41
N ASP A 126 13.66 -8.84 -7.33
CA ASP A 126 13.01 -7.53 -7.30
C ASP A 126 11.49 -7.71 -7.25
N THR A 127 10.86 -7.11 -6.24
CA THR A 127 9.44 -7.29 -5.96
C THR A 127 8.87 -6.09 -5.20
N LYS A 128 7.56 -5.90 -5.29
CA LYS A 128 6.87 -4.82 -4.60
C LYS A 128 5.49 -5.25 -4.11
N LEU A 129 5.04 -4.61 -3.04
CA LEU A 129 3.72 -4.82 -2.45
C LEU A 129 3.20 -3.50 -1.90
N THR A 130 1.96 -3.16 -2.21
CA THR A 130 1.27 -2.05 -1.56
C THR A 130 0.40 -2.60 -0.44
N HIS A 131 0.67 -2.19 0.79
CA HIS A 131 -0.15 -2.52 1.94
C HIS A 131 -0.99 -1.30 2.32
N TYR A 132 -2.30 -1.49 2.50
CA TYR A 132 -3.18 -0.45 3.00
C TYR A 132 -3.68 -0.78 4.41
N THR A 133 -3.62 0.19 5.32
CA THR A 133 -4.28 0.10 6.63
C THR A 133 -5.46 1.05 6.67
N ILE A 134 -6.66 0.50 6.89
CA ILE A 134 -7.88 1.26 7.09
C ILE A 134 -7.94 1.69 8.56
N SER A 135 -7.95 3.01 8.78
CA SER A 135 -8.16 3.56 10.11
C SER A 135 -9.61 3.42 10.53
N SER A 136 -9.83 3.44 11.83
CA SER A 136 -11.15 3.31 12.42
C SER A 136 -12.11 4.46 12.11
N THR A 137 -11.64 5.59 11.57
CA THR A 137 -12.45 6.69 11.01
C THR A 137 -12.53 6.68 9.48
N GLY A 138 -11.94 5.68 8.82
CA GLY A 138 -11.92 5.54 7.37
C GLY A 138 -10.76 6.23 6.67
N GLY A 139 -9.88 6.92 7.41
CA GLY A 139 -8.58 7.33 6.89
C GLY A 139 -7.76 6.10 6.45
N ILE A 140 -6.76 6.31 5.62
CA ILE A 140 -5.95 5.20 5.06
C ILE A 140 -4.48 5.54 5.16
N ARG A 141 -3.70 4.58 5.62
CA ARG A 141 -2.26 4.54 5.39
C ARG A 141 -1.96 3.62 4.21
N ARG A 142 -1.09 4.07 3.31
CA ARG A 142 -0.48 3.30 2.23
C ARG A 142 0.98 3.09 2.57
N ASP A 143 1.41 1.84 2.59
CA ASP A 143 2.77 1.40 2.83
C ASP A 143 3.24 0.64 1.59
N ASP A 144 4.11 1.25 0.78
CA ASP A 144 4.71 0.61 -0.39
C ASP A 144 6.03 -0.05 0.02
N PHE A 145 6.05 -1.38 0.03
CA PHE A 145 7.26 -2.19 0.22
C PHE A 145 7.91 -2.45 -1.13
N ILE A 146 9.18 -2.11 -1.27
CA ILE A 146 9.94 -2.24 -2.52
C ILE A 146 11.24 -2.94 -2.20
N TYR A 147 11.42 -4.17 -2.69
CA TYR A 147 12.70 -4.85 -2.65
C TYR A 147 13.37 -4.72 -4.01
N GLN A 148 14.53 -4.08 -4.04
CA GLN A 148 15.32 -3.87 -5.25
C GLN A 148 16.80 -3.75 -4.87
N ASP A 149 17.69 -4.25 -5.73
CA ASP A 149 19.15 -4.09 -5.56
C ASP A 149 19.65 -4.62 -4.19
N ASN A 150 19.03 -5.70 -3.71
CA ASN A 150 19.23 -6.31 -2.39
C ASN A 150 18.88 -5.42 -1.18
N VAL A 151 18.10 -4.37 -1.37
CA VAL A 151 17.63 -3.47 -0.30
C VAL A 151 16.11 -3.49 -0.25
N LEU A 152 15.54 -3.60 0.95
CA LEU A 152 14.11 -3.45 1.18
C LEU A 152 13.83 -2.01 1.64
N TYR A 153 12.94 -1.33 0.93
CA TYR A 153 12.46 0.01 1.23
C TYR A 153 11.00 -0.03 1.64
N LEU A 154 10.60 0.92 2.49
CA LEU A 154 9.23 1.22 2.85
C LEU A 154 8.97 2.70 2.58
N ILE A 155 7.96 3.02 1.78
CA ILE A 155 7.42 4.37 1.64
C ILE A 155 6.03 4.38 2.25
N SER A 156 5.79 5.24 3.24
CA SER A 156 4.51 5.35 3.93
C SER A 156 3.86 6.71 3.72
N ILE A 157 2.59 6.69 3.34
CA ILE A 157 1.75 7.87 3.16
C ILE A 157 0.46 7.67 3.91
N SER A 158 0.11 8.64 4.77
CA SER A 158 -1.13 8.60 5.53
C SER A 158 -2.08 9.70 5.10
N LEU A 159 -3.36 9.36 5.03
CA LEU A 159 -4.45 10.25 4.70
C LEU A 159 -5.55 10.11 5.75
N TYR A 160 -6.03 11.24 6.24
CA TYR A 160 -7.20 11.30 7.12
C TYR A 160 -8.26 12.24 6.53
N TYR A 161 -9.46 12.18 7.08
CA TYR A 161 -10.55 13.08 6.72
C TYR A 161 -10.76 14.11 7.82
N ASP A 162 -10.72 15.38 7.46
CA ASP A 162 -11.12 16.50 8.31
C ASP A 162 -12.26 17.26 7.64
N ASN A 163 -13.40 17.37 8.33
CA ASN A 163 -14.61 18.01 7.80
C ASN A 163 -15.00 17.50 6.39
N GLY A 164 -14.85 16.18 6.16
CA GLY A 164 -15.14 15.54 4.88
C GLY A 164 -14.09 15.77 3.79
N LYS A 165 -13.03 16.53 4.05
CA LYS A 165 -11.91 16.73 3.11
C LYS A 165 -10.78 15.77 3.43
N ALA A 166 -10.24 15.14 2.39
CA ALA A 166 -9.06 14.29 2.52
C ALA A 166 -7.79 15.13 2.68
N ILE A 167 -7.02 14.88 3.74
CA ILE A 167 -5.76 15.54 4.05
C ILE A 167 -4.66 14.50 4.14
N ILE A 168 -3.57 14.72 3.40
CA ILE A 168 -2.33 13.94 3.55
C ILE A 168 -1.65 14.43 4.83
N SER A 169 -1.40 13.55 5.79
CA SER A 169 -0.68 13.93 7.02
C SER A 169 0.82 13.93 6.78
N ASP A 170 1.35 12.84 6.23
CA ASP A 170 2.78 12.62 6.10
C ASP A 170 3.13 11.78 4.87
N THR A 171 4.37 11.92 4.42
CA THR A 171 5.00 11.06 3.42
C THR A 171 6.43 10.82 3.87
N ASN A 172 6.72 9.60 4.29
CA ASN A 172 8.01 9.22 4.86
C ASN A 172 8.52 7.97 4.16
N GLY A 173 9.83 7.74 4.21
CA GLY A 173 10.38 6.47 3.77
C GLY A 173 11.59 6.03 4.57
N TRP A 174 11.79 4.72 4.61
CA TRP A 174 12.88 4.08 5.33
C TRP A 174 13.45 2.89 4.57
N LYS A 175 14.74 2.63 4.80
CA LYS A 175 15.34 1.33 4.56
C LYS A 175 14.98 0.38 5.69
N ILE A 176 14.59 -0.83 5.31
CA ILE A 176 14.31 -1.93 6.23
C ILE A 176 15.53 -2.84 6.30
N GLU A 177 16.20 -2.87 7.45
CA GLU A 177 17.37 -3.74 7.68
C GLU A 177 16.99 -5.21 7.79
N LYS A 178 15.87 -5.47 8.48
CA LYS A 178 15.32 -6.79 8.67
C LYS A 178 13.80 -6.70 8.68
N ALA A 179 13.17 -7.51 7.84
CA ALA A 179 11.75 -7.77 7.89
C ALA A 179 11.53 -9.18 8.43
N ASP A 180 10.62 -9.31 9.38
CA ASP A 180 9.98 -10.56 9.74
C ASP A 180 8.46 -10.33 9.66
N TYR A 181 7.68 -11.39 9.47
CA TYR A 181 6.23 -11.32 9.51
C TYR A 181 5.67 -12.43 10.38
N ASP A 182 4.56 -12.15 11.05
CA ASP A 182 3.84 -13.16 11.80
C ASP A 182 2.86 -13.94 10.91
N THR A 183 2.20 -14.95 11.46
CA THR A 183 1.22 -15.77 10.75
C THR A 183 0.02 -15.00 10.20
N TYR A 184 -0.19 -13.76 10.65
CA TYR A 184 -1.26 -12.86 10.27
C TYR A 184 -0.81 -11.80 9.25
N GLY A 185 0.46 -11.82 8.84
CA GLY A 185 1.03 -10.90 7.87
C GLY A 185 1.35 -9.52 8.43
N TYR A 186 1.48 -9.39 9.76
CA TYR A 186 2.02 -8.16 10.35
C TYR A 186 3.52 -8.11 10.15
N PHE A 187 3.96 -7.14 9.35
CA PHE A 187 5.37 -6.79 9.20
C PHE A 187 5.91 -6.25 10.52
N SER A 188 6.81 -7.00 11.14
CA SER A 188 7.69 -6.48 12.19
C SER A 188 9.00 -6.11 11.52
N TYR A 189 9.29 -4.82 11.46
CA TYR A 189 10.56 -4.33 10.97
C TYR A 189 11.28 -3.55 12.07
N LYS A 190 12.58 -3.79 12.19
CA LYS A 190 13.42 -2.96 13.06
C LYS A 190 13.87 -1.76 12.24
N ASN A 191 13.33 -0.59 12.57
CA ASN A 191 13.97 0.66 12.18
C ASN A 191 15.24 0.81 13.00
N SER A 192 16.34 1.14 12.35
CA SER A 192 17.63 1.42 12.99
C SER A 192 17.63 2.82 13.64
N ILE A 193 16.62 3.15 14.43
CA ILE A 193 16.71 4.33 15.28
C ILE A 193 17.64 3.94 16.43
N LYS A 194 18.92 4.31 16.33
CA LYS A 194 19.77 4.42 17.52
C LYS A 194 19.20 5.58 18.34
N ILE A 195 18.52 5.26 19.43
CA ILE A 195 18.28 6.20 20.53
C ILE A 195 19.59 6.37 21.27
#